data_AF-A0A526XMP9-F1
#
_entry.id   AF-A0A526XMP9-F1
#
_cell.length_a   1.000
_cell.length_b   1.000
_cell.length_c   1.000
_cell.angle_alpha   90.00
_cell.angle_beta   90.00
_cell.angle_gamma   90.00
#
_symmetry.space_group_name_H-M   'P 1'
#
loop_
_entity.id
_entity.type
_entity.pdbx_description
1 polymer ?
#
loop_
_entity_poly.entity_id
_entity_poly.type
_entity_poly.pdbx_seq_one_letter_code
_entity_poly.pdbx_strand_id
1 'polypeptide(L)' 'MVNNADWLMKLNYVEFLRDVGRHFSVNRMLTFDSVKLRLEREQSLSFLEFNYMILQGYDFVELSRRYDCRLQMG' A
#
# COMPACT_ATOMS: atom_id res chain seq x y z
N MET A 1 -20.46 7.12 0.39
CA MET A 1 -19.11 7.09 -0.21
C MET A 1 -18.15 6.62 0.86
N VAL A 2 -17.29 5.63 0.57
CA VAL A 2 -16.35 5.06 1.56
C VAL A 2 -15.08 5.90 1.62
N ASN A 3 -14.51 6.11 2.81
CA ASN A 3 -13.27 6.86 3.00
C ASN A 3 -12.24 6.02 3.76
N ASN A 4 -11.04 5.86 3.22
CA ASN A 4 -10.00 5.06 3.85
C ASN A 4 -9.45 5.67 5.15
N ALA A 5 -9.69 6.95 5.39
CA ALA A 5 -9.43 7.58 6.68
C ALA A 5 -10.12 6.86 7.85
N ASP A 6 -11.25 6.17 7.59
CA ASP A 6 -12.04 5.45 8.60
C ASP A 6 -11.26 4.32 9.29
N TRP A 7 -10.25 3.75 8.62
CA TRP A 7 -9.35 2.73 9.16
C TRP A 7 -7.90 3.21 9.24
N LEU A 8 -7.39 3.93 8.24
CA LEU A 8 -5.99 4.35 8.21
C LEU A 8 -5.60 5.26 9.37
N MET A 9 -6.47 6.19 9.77
CA MET A 9 -6.20 7.11 10.88
C MET A 9 -6.18 6.44 12.26
N LYS A 10 -6.65 5.19 12.34
CA LYS A 10 -6.69 4.41 13.59
C LYS A 10 -5.57 3.36 13.65
N LEU A 11 -4.77 3.22 12.58
CA LEU A 11 -3.69 2.24 12.53
C LEU A 11 -2.51 2.69 13.40
N ASN A 12 -2.06 1.79 14.26
CA ASN A 12 -0.75 1.94 14.88
C ASN A 12 0.33 1.53 13.87
N TYR A 13 1.31 2.41 13.64
CA TYR A 13 2.36 2.19 12.65
C TYR A 13 3.18 0.91 12.90
N VAL A 14 3.54 0.63 14.16
CA VAL A 14 4.35 -0.54 14.51
C VAL A 14 3.55 -1.83 14.31
N GLU A 15 2.28 -1.84 14.73
CA GLU A 15 1.40 -2.99 14.51
C GLU A 15 1.15 -3.22 13.02
N PHE A 16 0.94 -2.14 12.26
CA PHE A 16 0.77 -2.21 10.81
C PHE A 16 2.00 -2.82 10.12
N LEU A 17 3.21 -2.38 10.46
CA LEU A 17 4.43 -2.97 9.91
C LEU A 17 4.59 -4.45 10.29
N ARG A 18 4.27 -4.81 11.53
CA ARG A 18 4.34 -6.19 12.02
C ARG A 18 3.35 -7.10 11.29
N ASP A 19 2.11 -6.66 11.16
CA ASP A 19 1.01 -7.51 10.72
C ASP A 19 0.83 -7.50 9.20
N VAL A 20 1.08 -6.36 8.56
CA VAL A 20 0.90 -6.16 7.10
C VAL A 20 2.26 -6.10 6.40
N GLY A 21 3.20 -5.31 6.92
CA GLY A 21 4.51 -5.07 6.30
C GLY A 21 5.31 -6.36 6.02
N ARG A 22 5.17 -7.38 6.87
CA ARG A 22 5.80 -8.70 6.68
C ARG A 22 5.40 -9.44 5.39
N HIS A 23 4.30 -9.06 4.76
CA HIS A 23 3.81 -9.66 3.52
C HIS A 23 4.37 -8.99 2.26
N PHE A 24 5.11 -7.89 2.41
CA PHE A 24 5.67 -7.12 1.31
C PHE A 24 7.19 -7.30 1.22
N SER A 25 7.68 -7.65 0.03
CA SER A 25 9.11 -7.67 -0.26
C SER A 25 9.51 -6.36 -0.93
N VAL A 26 10.44 -5.63 -0.31
CA VAL A 26 10.97 -4.37 -0.88
C VAL A 26 11.57 -4.62 -2.26
N ASN A 27 12.37 -5.68 -2.42
CA ASN A 27 12.94 -6.04 -3.73
C ASN A 27 11.87 -6.22 -4.79
N ARG A 28 10.76 -6.92 -4.47
CA ARG A 28 9.65 -7.09 -5.42
C ARG A 28 8.97 -5.75 -5.74
N MET A 29 8.77 -4.89 -4.76
CA MET A 29 8.16 -3.58 -4.98
C MET A 29 9.00 -2.70 -5.93
N LEU A 30 10.33 -2.79 -5.85
CA LEU A 30 11.23 -2.08 -6.75
C LEU A 30 11.18 -2.58 -8.21
N THR A 31 10.69 -3.81 -8.44
CA THR A 31 10.55 -4.35 -9.81
C THR A 31 9.32 -3.86 -10.55
N PHE A 32 8.36 -3.21 -9.88
CA PHE A 32 7.19 -2.66 -10.56
C PHE A 32 7.59 -1.54 -11.51
N ASP A 33 7.07 -1.56 -12.74
CA ASP A 33 7.46 -0.62 -13.81
C ASP A 33 7.35 0.84 -13.37
N SER A 34 6.30 1.19 -12.60
CA SER A 34 6.09 2.54 -12.07
C SER A 34 7.21 3.03 -11.15
N VAL A 35 7.80 2.12 -10.36
CA VAL A 35 8.91 2.42 -9.45
C VAL A 35 10.23 2.35 -10.20
N LYS A 36 10.42 1.31 -11.01
CA LYS A 36 11.62 1.09 -11.80
C LYS A 36 11.93 2.26 -12.73
N LEU A 37 10.93 2.73 -13.50
CA LEU A 37 11.10 3.87 -14.42
C LEU A 37 11.47 5.17 -13.70
N ARG A 38 10.98 5.38 -12.46
CA ARG A 38 11.35 6.56 -11.66
C ARG A 38 12.81 6.49 -11.23
N LEU A 39 13.24 5.33 -10.73
CA LEU A 39 14.62 5.11 -10.31
C LEU A 39 15.60 5.22 -11.49
N GLU A 40 15.25 4.70 -12.67
CA GLU A 40 16.05 4.83 -13.89
C GLU A 40 16.22 6.29 -14.35
N ARG A 41 15.22 7.14 -14.07
CA ARG A 41 15.26 8.58 -14.34
C ARG A 41 15.92 9.40 -13.22
N GLU A 42 16.59 8.74 -12.28
CA GLU A 42 17.16 9.34 -11.06
C GLU A 42 16.13 10.12 -10.21
N GLN A 43 14.84 9.84 -10.41
CA GLN A 43 13.78 10.41 -9.59
C GLN A 43 13.66 9.61 -8.31
N SER A 44 14.04 10.23 -7.19
CA SER A 44 13.89 9.62 -5.87
C SER A 44 12.42 9.30 -5.59
N LEU A 45 12.18 8.14 -4.99
CA LEU A 45 10.90 7.77 -4.40
C LEU A 45 10.98 8.09 -2.90
N SER A 46 10.08 8.93 -2.41
CA SER A 46 10.00 9.18 -0.97
C SER A 46 9.49 7.94 -0.23
N PHE A 47 9.84 7.82 1.05
CA PHE A 47 9.33 6.75 1.90
C PHE A 47 7.79 6.73 1.95
N LEU A 48 7.15 7.91 1.90
CA LEU A 48 5.70 8.01 1.85
C LEU A 48 5.13 7.40 0.56
N GLU A 49 5.69 7.76 -0.60
CA GLU A 49 5.29 7.20 -1.90
C GLU A 49 5.50 5.68 -1.98
N PHE A 50 6.55 5.17 -1.34
CA PHE A 50 6.75 3.73 -1.22
C PHE A 50 5.65 3.06 -0.40
N ASN A 51 5.28 3.67 0.74
CA ASN A 51 4.25 3.13 1.63
C ASN A 51 2.84 3.21 1.02
N TYR A 52 2.58 4.13 0.09
CA TYR A 52 1.29 4.21 -0.60
C TYR A 52 0.87 2.89 -1.25
N MET A 53 1.82 2.14 -1.81
CA MET A 53 1.53 0.82 -2.41
C MET A 53 1.01 -0.18 -1.37
N ILE A 54 1.57 -0.14 -0.15
CA ILE A 54 1.19 -1.01 0.96
C ILE A 54 -0.18 -0.58 1.49
N LEU A 55 -0.40 0.73 1.66
CA LEU A 55 -1.67 1.30 2.09
C LEU A 55 -2.81 0.98 1.13
N GLN A 56 -2.57 1.08 -0.19
CA GLN A 56 -3.57 0.72 -1.20
C GLN A 56 -3.93 -0.77 -1.16
N GLY A 57 -2.95 -1.65 -0.94
CA GLY A 57 -3.21 -3.08 -0.73
C GLY A 57 -4.01 -3.33 0.54
N TYR A 58 -3.72 -2.61 1.62
CA TYR A 58 -4.46 -2.69 2.88
C TYR A 58 -5.92 -2.20 2.72
N ASP A 59 -6.14 -1.13 1.96
CA ASP A 59 -7.47 -0.62 1.64
C ASP A 59 -8.32 -1.71 0.98
N PHE A 60 -7.76 -2.49 0.04
CA PHE A 60 -8.51 -3.57 -0.59
C PHE A 60 -8.87 -4.70 0.39
N VAL A 61 -7.99 -5.01 1.34
CA VAL A 61 -8.29 -5.96 2.43
C VAL A 61 -9.44 -5.46 3.30
N GLU A 62 -9.42 -4.19 3.70
CA GLU A 62 -10.48 -3.60 4.52
C GLU A 62 -11.81 -3.53 3.76
N LEU A 63 -11.78 -3.18 2.47
CA LEU A 63 -12.96 -3.19 1.60
C LEU A 63 -13.53 -4.60 1.44
N SER A 64 -12.67 -5.61 1.30
CA SER A 64 -13.09 -7.01 1.23
C SER A 64 -13.73 -7.47 2.55
N ARG A 65 -13.17 -7.10 3.70
CA ARG A 65 -13.72 -7.46 5.01
C ARG A 65 -15.03 -6.76 5.35
N ARG A 66 -15.15 -5.47 5.04
CA ARG A 66 -16.28 -4.63 5.45
C ARG A 66 -17.45 -4.69 4.48
N TYR A 67 -17.15 -4.85 3.19
CA TYR A 67 -18.15 -4.69 2.11
C TYR A 67 -18.16 -5.86 1.13
N ASP A 68 -17.45 -6.95 1.44
CA ASP A 68 -17.30 -8.10 0.54
C ASP A 68 -16.79 -7.72 -0.85
N CYS A 69 -15.96 -6.66 -0.92
CA CYS A 69 -15.34 -6.25 -2.18
C CYS A 69 -14.40 -7.37 -2.67
N ARG A 70 -14.68 -7.89 -3.87
CA ARG A 70 -13.89 -8.97 -4.51
C ARG A 70 -13.10 -8.52 -5.74
N LEU A 71 -13.31 -7.29 -6.18
CA LEU A 71 -12.67 -6.74 -7.37
C LEU A 71 -12.32 -5.27 -7.13
N GLN A 72 -11.05 -4.93 -7.38
CA GLN A 72 -10.57 -3.55 -7.46
C GLN A 72 -10.16 -3.27 -8.90
N MET A 73 -10.66 -2.18 -9.47
CA MET A 73 -10.31 -1.71 -10.81
C MET A 73 -9.66 -0.34 -10.69
N GLY A 74 -8.65 -0.08 -11.54
CA GLY A 74 -7.89 1.16 -11.60
C GLY A 74 -7.28 1.36 -12.98
#